data_AF-A0A2S1ZP87-F1
#
_entry.id   AF-A0A2S1ZP87-F1
#
_cell.length_a   1.000
_cell.length_b   1.000
_cell.length_c   1.000
_cell.angle_alpha   90.00
_cell.angle_beta   90.00
_cell.angle_gamma   90.00
#
_symmetry.space_group_name_H-M   'P 1'
#
loop_
_entity.id
_entity.type
_entity.pdbx_description
1 polymer ?
#
loop_
_entity_poly.entity_id
_entity_poly.type
_entity_poly.pdbx_seq_one_letter_code
_entity_poly.pdbx_strand_id
1 'polypeptide(L)' 'NIAKERGEKCPTKVTNQVFRYAKKAGASYINKPKMR' A
#
# COMPACT_ATOMS: atom_id res chain seq x y z
N ASN A 1 -8.36 -4.80 -7.59
CA ASN A 1 -7.06 -4.26 -8.06
C ASN A 1 -7.22 -2.78 -8.37
N ILE A 2 -7.15 -1.90 -7.34
CA ILE A 2 -7.62 -0.50 -7.45
C ILE A 2 -6.95 0.29 -8.58
N ALA A 3 -5.61 0.21 -8.71
CA ALA A 3 -4.90 0.94 -9.77
C ALA A 3 -5.30 0.46 -11.18
N LYS A 4 -5.52 -0.84 -11.37
CA LYS A 4 -5.92 -1.41 -12.66
C LYS A 4 -7.36 -1.02 -13.03
N GLU A 5 -8.27 -1.05 -12.06
CA GLU A 5 -9.68 -0.65 -12.26
C GLU A 5 -9.81 0.83 -12.61
N ARG A 6 -8.91 1.68 -12.13
CA ARG A 6 -8.89 3.12 -12.42
C ARG A 6 -8.05 3.51 -13.64
N GLY A 7 -7.37 2.56 -14.28
CA GLY A 7 -6.41 2.85 -15.36
C GLY A 7 -5.16 3.61 -14.88
N GLU A 8 -4.90 3.64 -13.57
CA GLU A 8 -3.70 4.25 -12.98
C GLU A 8 -2.50 3.29 -13.10
N LYS A 9 -1.29 3.86 -13.08
CA LYS A 9 -0.05 3.06 -13.10
C LYS A 9 -0.02 2.09 -11.91
N CYS A 10 -0.04 0.79 -12.20
CA CYS A 10 0.07 -0.23 -11.17
C CYS A 10 1.48 -0.21 -10.57
N PRO A 11 1.64 -0.07 -9.24
CA PRO A 11 2.95 -0.14 -8.61
C PRO A 11 3.51 -1.57 -8.71
N THR A 12 4.81 -1.70 -8.99
CA THR A 12 5.53 -2.98 -9.06
C THR A 12 6.40 -3.25 -7.83
N LYS A 13 6.54 -2.26 -6.95
CA LYS A 13 7.24 -2.35 -5.66
C LYS A 13 6.32 -1.84 -4.55
N VAL A 14 6.60 -2.24 -3.33
CA VAL A 14 5.88 -1.74 -2.15
C VAL A 14 6.21 -0.25 -1.99
N THR A 15 5.19 0.61 -2.12
CA THR A 15 5.32 2.06 -1.96
C THR A 15 4.71 2.53 -0.64
N ASN A 16 4.96 3.79 -0.27
CA ASN A 16 4.32 4.41 0.90
C ASN A 16 2.78 4.38 0.85
N GLN A 17 2.19 4.31 -0.35
CA GLN A 17 0.74 4.21 -0.51
C GLN A 17 0.19 2.91 0.07
N VAL A 18 0.96 1.81 -0.02
CA VAL A 18 0.59 0.51 0.56
C VAL A 18 0.52 0.60 2.09
N PHE A 19 1.53 1.21 2.73
CA PHE A 19 1.53 1.39 4.18
C PHE A 19 0.40 2.30 4.67
N ARG A 20 0.10 3.39 3.93
CA ARG A 20 -1.04 4.27 4.24
C ARG A 20 -2.37 3.52 4.11
N TYR A 21 -2.52 2.72 3.06
CA TYR A 21 -3.71 1.90 2.87
C TYR A 21 -3.87 0.87 3.99
N ALA A 22 -2.81 0.15 4.35
CA ALA A 22 -2.82 -0.83 5.44
C ALA A 22 -3.27 -0.19 6.77
N LYS A 23 -2.74 0.99 7.12
CA LYS A 23 -3.17 1.74 8.30
C LYS A 23 -4.66 2.11 8.23
N LYS A 24 -5.14 2.59 7.08
CA LYS A 24 -6.56 2.94 6.87
C LYS A 24 -7.47 1.72 6.95
N ALA A 25 -7.00 0.55 6.52
CA ALA A 25 -7.72 -0.71 6.56
C ALA A 25 -7.67 -1.41 7.94
N GLY A 26 -7.09 -0.78 8.96
CA GLY A 26 -7.01 -1.33 10.33
C GLY A 26 -5.80 -2.24 10.58
N ALA A 27 -4.96 -2.49 9.57
CA ALA A 27 -3.73 -3.30 9.70
C ALA A 27 -2.56 -2.46 10.26
N SER A 28 -2.73 -1.90 11.46
CA SER A 28 -1.76 -1.01 12.12
C SER A 28 -0.41 -1.68 12.45
N TYR A 29 -0.39 -3.01 12.57
CA TYR A 29 0.80 -3.81 12.82
C TYR A 29 1.78 -3.86 11.62
N ILE A 30 1.33 -3.45 10.42
CA ILE A 30 2.16 -3.33 9.23
C ILE A 30 2.73 -1.91 9.16
N ASN A 31 4.04 -1.76 9.31
CA ASN A 31 4.71 -0.46 9.22
C ASN A 31 6.02 -0.53 8.42
N LYS A 32 6.45 0.63 7.93
CA LYS A 32 7.62 0.74 7.05
C LYS A 32 8.96 0.41 7.74
N PRO A 33 9.24 0.88 8.97
CA PRO A 33 10.49 0.52 9.66
C PRO A 33 10.65 -0.98 9.93
N LYS A 34 9.56 -1.68 10.28
CA LYS A 34 9.57 -3.13 10.57
C LYS A 34 9.83 -3.99 9.32
N MET A 35 9.47 -3.48 8.14
CA MET A 35 9.47 -4.22 6.88
C MET A 35 10.59 -3.78 5.93
N ARG A 36 11.55 -2.98 6.42
CA ARG A 36 12.75 -2.54 5.69
C ARG A 36 13.92 -3.41 6.10
#